data_AF-A0A2M9KH13-F1
#
_entry.id   AF-A0A2M9KH13-F1
#
_cell.length_a   1.000
_cell.length_b   1.000
_cell.length_c   1.000
_cell.angle_alpha   90.00
_cell.angle_beta   90.00
_cell.angle_gamma   90.00
#
_symmetry.space_group_name_H-M   'P 1'
#
loop_
_entity.id
_entity.type
_entity.pdbx_description
1 polymer ?
#
loop_
_entity_poly.entity_id
_entity_poly.type
_entity_poly.pdbx_seq_one_letter_code
_entity_poly.pdbx_strand_id
1 'polypeptide(L)' 'MAESEDVLTISHVTERLMKAHPELDAGLVERSVRTAYDELRYARVRTYLPVLMERRAKDLLPSDEQTDRPT' A
#
# COMPACT_ATOMS: atom_id res chain seq x y z
N MET A 1 7.35 -7.06 19.73
CA MET A 1 6.46 -8.05 19.07
C MET A 1 5.61 -7.43 17.98
N ALA A 2 5.00 -6.24 18.18
CA ALA A 2 4.23 -5.55 17.14
C ALA A 2 5.07 -5.17 15.90
N GLU A 3 6.29 -4.64 16.08
CA GLU A 3 7.15 -4.21 14.96
C GLU A 3 7.45 -5.33 13.95
N SER A 4 7.54 -6.58 14.39
CA SER A 4 7.74 -7.73 13.50
C SER A 4 6.48 -8.07 12.70
N GLU A 5 5.31 -7.92 13.31
CA GLU A 5 4.01 -8.14 12.66
C GLU A 5 3.71 -7.04 11.63
N ASP A 6 4.11 -5.81 11.94
CA ASP A 6 4.05 -4.66 11.03
C ASP A 6 4.95 -4.87 9.79
N VAL A 7 6.20 -5.31 9.98
CA VAL A 7 7.12 -5.63 8.88
C VAL A 7 6.57 -6.74 7.99
N LEU A 8 6.03 -7.81 8.58
CA LEU A 8 5.40 -8.90 7.82
C LEU A 8 4.18 -8.41 7.04
N THR A 9 3.38 -7.52 7.63
CA THR A 9 2.21 -6.92 6.98
C THR A 9 2.61 -6.06 5.78
N ILE A 10 3.64 -5.22 5.93
CA ILE A 10 4.19 -4.39 4.85
C ILE A 10 4.69 -5.27 3.70
N SER A 11 5.47 -6.32 3.99
CA SER A 11 5.97 -7.25 2.98
C SER A 11 4.83 -7.96 2.23
N HIS A 12 3.86 -8.52 2.94
CA HIS A 12 2.71 -9.20 2.32
C HIS A 12 1.88 -8.29 1.41
N VAL A 13 1.64 -7.05 1.82
CA VAL A 13 0.87 -6.07 1.02
C VAL A 13 1.67 -5.63 -0.19
N THR A 14 2.99 -5.42 -0.04
CA THR A 14 3.89 -5.09 -1.16
C THR A 14 3.90 -6.20 -2.20
N GLU A 15 4.08 -7.46 -1.80
CA GLU A 15 4.07 -8.59 -2.72
C GLU A 15 2.73 -8.74 -3.47
N ARG A 16 1.60 -8.51 -2.79
CA ARG A 16 0.27 -8.53 -3.41
C ARG A 16 0.12 -7.43 -4.46
N LEU A 17 0.56 -6.21 -4.15
CA LEU A 17 0.50 -5.08 -5.07
C LEU A 17 1.42 -5.27 -6.27
N MET A 18 2.63 -5.78 -6.07
CA MET A 18 3.55 -6.11 -7.17
C MET A 18 2.98 -7.20 -8.09
N LYS A 19 2.28 -8.21 -7.54
CA LYS A 19 1.59 -9.23 -8.34
C LYS A 19 0.37 -8.68 -9.08
N ALA A 20 -0.36 -7.76 -8.47
CA ALA A 20 -1.53 -7.13 -9.08
C ALA A 20 -1.17 -6.09 -10.15
N HIS A 21 0.00 -5.46 -10.03
CA HIS A 21 0.50 -4.42 -10.93
C HIS A 21 1.94 -4.72 -11.38
N PRO A 22 2.15 -5.73 -12.24
CA PRO A 22 3.48 -6.10 -12.72
C PRO A 22 4.13 -5.03 -13.62
N GLU A 23 3.34 -4.08 -14.12
CA GLU A 23 3.77 -2.94 -14.94
C GLU A 23 4.29 -1.74 -14.12
N LEU A 24 3.99 -1.70 -12.82
CA LEU A 24 4.42 -0.62 -11.94
C LEU A 24 5.82 -0.89 -11.36
N ASP A 25 6.59 0.19 -11.21
CA ASP A 25 7.92 0.12 -10.61
C ASP A 25 7.85 -0.41 -9.18
N ALA A 26 8.66 -1.43 -8.88
CA ALA A 26 8.71 -2.05 -7.55
C ALA A 26 9.05 -1.02 -6.45
N GLY A 27 9.91 -0.04 -6.76
CA GLY A 27 10.26 1.04 -5.85
C GLY A 27 9.12 2.03 -5.63
N LEU A 28 8.25 2.26 -6.62
CA LEU A 28 7.02 3.03 -6.45
C LEU A 28 6.00 2.30 -5.56
N VAL A 29 5.84 1.00 -5.76
CA VAL A 29 4.95 0.16 -4.93
C VAL A 29 5.42 0.14 -3.48
N GLU A 30 6.71 -0.13 -3.22
CA GLU A 30 7.26 -0.16 -1.86
C GLU A 30 7.08 1.20 -1.15
N ARG A 31 7.38 2.30 -1.84
CA ARG A 31 7.20 3.66 -1.28
C ARG A 31 5.73 3.93 -0.94
N SER A 32 4.81 3.56 -1.82
CA SER A 32 3.37 3.76 -1.61
C SER A 32 2.85 2.98 -0.41
N VAL A 33 3.28 1.71 -0.27
CA VAL A 33 2.93 0.88 0.89
C VAL A 33 3.53 1.43 2.18
N ARG A 34 4.79 1.90 2.15
CA ARG A 34 5.45 2.49 3.32
C ARG A 34 4.80 3.81 3.75
N THR A 35 4.41 4.67 2.81
CA THR A 35 3.66 5.89 3.09
C THR A 35 2.29 5.56 3.70
N ALA A 36 1.57 4.60 3.13
CA ALA A 36 0.29 4.14 3.68
C ALA A 36 0.44 3.57 5.10
N TYR A 37 1.52 2.83 5.37
CA TYR A 37 1.83 2.36 6.72
C TYR A 37 2.08 3.52 7.69
N ASP A 38 2.90 4.52 7.33
CA ASP A 38 3.21 5.64 8.21
C ASP A 38 1.98 6.50 8.54
N GLU A 39 1.07 6.68 7.58
CA GLU A 39 -0.21 7.36 7.81
C GLU A 39 -1.13 6.57 8.78
N LEU A 40 -1.06 5.24 8.77
CA LEU A 40 -1.97 4.35 9.50
C LEU A 40 -1.37 3.76 10.78
N ARG A 41 -0.06 3.88 11.03
CA ARG A 41 0.62 3.29 12.20
C ARG A 41 0.12 3.83 13.54
N TYR A 42 -0.46 5.03 13.51
CA TYR A 42 -1.07 5.68 14.67
C TYR A 42 -2.58 5.39 14.80
N ALA A 43 -3.15 4.59 13.89
CA ALA A 43 -4.55 4.21 13.96
C ALA A 43 -4.83 3.38 15.21
N ARG A 44 -5.93 3.73 15.88
CA ARG A 44 -6.35 3.13 17.17
C ARG A 44 -6.74 1.65 17.04
N VAL A 45 -7.05 1.19 15.83
CA VAL A 45 -7.47 -0.20 15.55
C VAL A 45 -6.55 -0.80 14.48
N ARG A 46 -5.55 -1.58 14.93
CA ARG A 46 -4.54 -2.21 14.08
C ARG A 46 -5.03 -3.42 13.30
N THR A 47 -6.16 -4.01 13.70
CA THR A 47 -6.76 -5.19 13.03
C THR A 47 -7.11 -4.93 11.56
N TYR A 48 -7.44 -3.68 11.21
CA TYR A 48 -7.78 -3.29 9.83
C TYR A 48 -6.61 -2.63 9.08
N LEU A 49 -5.45 -2.50 9.73
CA LEU A 49 -4.27 -1.85 9.15
C LEU A 49 -3.86 -2.47 7.81
N PRO A 50 -3.84 -3.81 7.61
CA PRO A 50 -3.47 -4.38 6.31
C PRO A 50 -4.41 -3.96 5.18
N VAL A 51 -5.72 -3.91 5.45
CA VAL A 51 -6.75 -3.59 4.44
C VAL A 51 -6.74 -2.11 4.10
N LEU A 52 -6.63 -1.25 5.12
CA LEU A 52 -6.53 0.19 4.92
C LEU A 52 -5.23 0.57 4.22
N MET A 53 -4.12 -0.10 4.55
CA MET A 53 -2.83 0.13 3.94
C MET A 53 -2.82 -0.28 2.47
N GLU A 54 -3.38 -1.44 2.11
CA GLU A 54 -3.50 -1.85 0.71
C GLU A 54 -4.35 -0.85 -0.09
N ARG A 55 -5.50 -0.41 0.46
CA ARG A 55 -6.36 0.57 -0.20
C ARG A 55 -5.64 1.90 -0.42
N ARG A 56 -4.97 2.41 0.61
CA ARG A 56 -4.25 3.67 0.53
C ARG A 56 -3.05 3.59 -0.41
N ALA A 57 -2.33 2.47 -0.42
CA ALA A 57 -1.27 2.23 -1.39
C ALA A 57 -1.82 2.22 -2.82
N LYS A 58 -2.99 1.61 -3.08
CA LYS A 58 -3.66 1.67 -4.39
C LYS A 58 -4.04 3.10 -4.80
N ASP A 59 -4.53 3.92 -3.87
CA ASP A 59 -4.85 5.34 -4.13
C ASP A 59 -3.59 6.17 -4.45
N LEU A 60 -2.43 5.78 -3.90
CA LEU A 60 -1.13 6.44 -4.16
C LEU A 60 -0.47 5.96 -5.45
N LEU A 61 -0.83 4.76 -5.92
CA LEU A 61 -0.36 4.25 -7.20
C LEU A 61 -1.14 4.93 -8.34
N PRO A 62 -0.46 5.29 -9.44
CA PRO A 62 -1.15 5.75 -10.63
C PRO A 62 -2.03 4.60 -11.13
N SER A 63 -3.35 4.80 -11.07
CA SER A 63 -4.29 3.87 -11.67
C SER A 63 -4.10 3.94 -13.19
N ASP A 64 -4.04 2.80 -13.86
CA ASP A 64 -4.07 2.73 -15.34
C ASP A 64 -5.29 3.48 -15.92
N GLU A 65 -6.34 3.65 -15.10
CA GLU A 65 -7.56 4.43 -15.38
C GLU A 65 -7.41 5.96 -15.20
N GLN A 66 -6.19 6.53 -15.08
CA GLN A 66 -5.99 7.99 -15.05
C GLN A 66 -5.44 8.59 -16.35
N THR A 67 -5.53 7.87 -17.48
CA THR A 67 -5.37 8.47 -18.82
C THR A 67 -6.67 9.11 -19.35
N ASP A 68 -7.81 9.05 -18.63
CA ASP A 68 -9.04 9.71 -19.08
C ASP A 68 -9.85 10.30 -17.91
N ARG A 69 -9.44 11.49 -17.44
CA ARG A 69 -10.40 12.45 -16.86
C ARG A 69 -10.04 13.87 -17.28
N PRO A 70 -10.67 14.40 -18.34
CA PRO A 70 -10.79 15.84 -18.51
C PRO A 70 -11.99 16.32 -17.68
N THR A 71 -11.78 17.29 -16.79
CA THR A 71 -12.69 18.43 -16.51
C THR A 71 -12.02 19.34 -15.49
#